data_AF-A0A932HQZ8-F1
#
_entry.id   AF-A0A932HQZ8-F1
#
_cell.length_a   1.000
_cell.length_b   1.000
_cell.length_c   1.000
_cell.angle_alpha   90.00
_cell.angle_beta   90.00
_cell.angle_gamma   90.00
#
_symmetry.space_group_name_H-M   'P 1'
#
loop_
_entity.id
_entity.type
_entity.pdbx_description
1 polymer ?
#
loop_
_entity_poly.entity_id
_entity_poly.type
_entity_poly.pdbx_seq_one_letter_code
_entity_poly.pdbx_strand_id
1 'polypeptide(L)'
;LPSGNLVVSDENGFYVFRPVGTFAGTISVNTIWDGAITISGNTTVSAGVTLTIKPGANITVAPNACLIVDGNLVVEGTSSQPVVMNRSGSSGVWGGIIFNSGSSGTVSYATIRNVSKGIRVTSTAPTIQNCTIESFTEQGIYVINGNSKILTNTINGWSGSARVGTGIYVDNSGLGSSTLEITGNTVKGSVVGIDVTAPVLKLEQNTLGTFGTYTTASSNAYGIVFAGVGTVTNNKTYGDNTNSWGISLAANTGTKSTTFNLLDHHNIGLVDNGFQNGSISRNTFSNNGTGFNNSDGWMTANENNFWDNPSTTYNIANVSTSCPDHTNNYLES
;
A
#
# COMPACT_ATOMS: atom_id res chain seq x y z
N LEU A 1 -34.96 -5.06 -16.11
CA LEU A 1 -33.58 -5.60 -16.12
C LEU A 1 -33.20 -5.88 -17.57
N PRO A 2 -31.99 -5.53 -18.05
CA PRO A 2 -31.57 -5.84 -19.41
C PRO A 2 -31.59 -7.36 -19.61
N SER A 3 -32.09 -7.79 -20.76
CA SER A 3 -32.25 -9.19 -21.18
C SER A 3 -30.89 -9.91 -21.23
N GLY A 4 -30.70 -10.93 -20.38
CA GLY A 4 -29.50 -11.77 -20.41
C GLY A 4 -29.14 -12.49 -19.10
N ASN A 5 -29.75 -12.13 -17.97
CA ASN A 5 -29.40 -12.73 -16.68
C ASN A 5 -30.03 -14.11 -16.51
N LEU A 6 -29.21 -15.17 -16.52
CA LEU A 6 -29.61 -16.46 -15.99
C LEU A 6 -29.82 -16.30 -14.49
N VAL A 7 -31.06 -16.48 -14.03
CA VAL A 7 -31.41 -16.59 -12.61
C VAL A 7 -31.40 -18.08 -12.30
N VAL A 8 -30.38 -18.56 -11.58
CA VAL A 8 -30.39 -19.92 -11.04
C VAL A 8 -30.74 -19.79 -9.57
N SER A 9 -31.86 -20.38 -9.16
CA SER A 9 -32.12 -20.66 -7.75
C SER A 9 -31.22 -21.83 -7.36
N ASP A 10 -30.38 -21.66 -6.36
CA ASP A 10 -29.83 -22.83 -5.69
C ASP A 10 -30.93 -23.52 -4.84
N GLU A 11 -30.60 -24.70 -4.33
CA GLU A 11 -31.49 -25.56 -3.52
C GLU A 11 -31.97 -24.89 -2.22
N ASN A 12 -31.39 -23.72 -1.89
CA ASN A 12 -31.67 -22.95 -0.68
C ASN A 12 -32.44 -21.65 -0.97
N GLY A 13 -32.90 -21.42 -2.20
CA GLY A 13 -33.71 -20.24 -2.56
C GLY A 13 -32.92 -18.94 -2.71
N PHE A 14 -31.60 -19.00 -2.87
CA PHE A 14 -30.80 -17.82 -3.24
C PHE A 14 -30.88 -17.58 -4.75
N TYR A 15 -31.31 -16.39 -5.15
CA TYR A 15 -31.23 -15.94 -6.53
C TYR A 15 -29.78 -15.62 -6.88
N VAL A 16 -29.11 -16.51 -7.62
CA VAL A 16 -27.78 -16.25 -8.16
C VAL A 16 -27.94 -15.57 -9.51
N PHE A 17 -27.63 -14.27 -9.58
CA PHE A 17 -27.51 -13.57 -10.84
C PHE A 17 -26.11 -13.78 -11.41
N ARG A 18 -26.05 -14.40 -12.60
CA ARG A 18 -24.82 -14.47 -13.42
C ARG A 18 -24.98 -13.54 -14.60
N PRO A 19 -24.71 -12.23 -14.47
CA PRO A 19 -24.63 -11.38 -15.64
C PRO A 19 -23.47 -11.89 -16.48
N VAL A 20 -23.72 -12.25 -17.73
CA VAL A 20 -22.68 -12.41 -18.74
C VAL A 20 -22.82 -11.20 -19.65
N GLY A 21 -21.76 -10.40 -19.79
CA GLY A 21 -21.75 -9.22 -20.66
C GLY A 21 -21.64 -7.89 -19.91
N THR A 22 -22.41 -6.90 -20.33
CA THR A 22 -22.25 -5.49 -19.90
C THR A 22 -23.16 -5.15 -18.73
N PHE A 23 -22.61 -4.52 -17.70
CA PHE A 23 -23.28 -4.05 -16.49
C PHE A 23 -23.03 -2.55 -16.25
N ALA A 24 -24.04 -1.85 -15.74
CA ALA A 24 -23.92 -0.52 -15.16
C ALA A 24 -25.05 -0.30 -14.14
N GLY A 25 -24.84 0.58 -13.16
CA GLY A 25 -25.84 0.90 -12.14
C GLY A 25 -25.73 0.02 -10.90
N THR A 26 -26.85 -0.36 -10.33
CA THR A 26 -26.89 -0.94 -8.97
C THR A 26 -27.05 -2.46 -8.99
N ILE A 27 -26.20 -3.16 -8.23
CA ILE A 27 -26.35 -4.56 -7.84
C ILE A 27 -27.16 -4.56 -6.54
N SER A 28 -28.45 -4.90 -6.64
CA SER A 28 -29.42 -4.83 -5.55
C SER A 28 -29.76 -6.18 -4.91
N VAL A 29 -29.11 -7.25 -5.39
CA VAL A 29 -29.32 -8.65 -4.99
C VAL A 29 -28.00 -9.39 -5.09
N ASN A 30 -27.83 -10.43 -4.29
CA ASN A 30 -26.60 -11.21 -4.28
C ASN A 30 -26.29 -11.72 -5.69
N THR A 31 -25.07 -11.43 -6.15
CA THR A 31 -24.69 -11.59 -7.56
C THR A 31 -23.35 -12.28 -7.65
N ILE A 32 -23.21 -13.18 -8.62
CA ILE A 32 -21.96 -13.87 -8.92
C ILE A 32 -21.49 -13.45 -10.31
N TRP A 33 -20.31 -12.85 -10.38
CA TRP A 33 -19.61 -12.60 -11.63
C TRP A 33 -18.62 -13.71 -11.92
N ASP A 34 -18.70 -14.23 -13.13
CA ASP A 34 -17.90 -15.35 -13.63
C ASP A 34 -17.61 -15.12 -15.12
N GLY A 35 -16.43 -15.51 -15.58
CA GLY A 35 -15.97 -15.23 -16.93
C GLY A 35 -15.77 -13.74 -17.22
N ALA A 36 -16.21 -13.28 -18.39
CA ALA A 36 -15.99 -11.90 -18.86
C ALA A 36 -17.16 -10.97 -18.53
N ILE A 37 -16.87 -9.87 -17.84
CA ILE A 37 -17.84 -8.83 -17.46
C ILE A 37 -17.33 -7.48 -17.93
N THR A 38 -18.21 -6.65 -18.49
CA THR A 38 -17.91 -5.26 -18.84
C THR A 38 -18.69 -4.31 -17.94
N ILE A 39 -18.02 -3.43 -17.21
CA ILE A 39 -18.64 -2.32 -16.49
C ILE A 39 -18.67 -1.09 -17.42
N SER A 40 -19.83 -0.66 -17.91
CA SER A 40 -19.95 0.47 -18.84
C SER A 40 -20.13 1.84 -18.16
N GLY A 41 -20.35 1.85 -16.85
CA GLY A 41 -20.48 3.04 -16.01
C GLY A 41 -20.38 2.66 -14.53
N ASN A 42 -20.48 3.63 -13.63
CA ASN A 42 -20.39 3.34 -12.19
C ASN A 42 -21.31 2.18 -11.79
N THR A 43 -20.73 1.20 -11.11
CA THR A 43 -21.43 0.00 -10.65
C THR A 43 -21.37 -0.06 -9.14
N THR A 44 -22.53 -0.09 -8.47
CA THR A 44 -22.61 -0.04 -7.01
C THR A 44 -23.17 -1.33 -6.46
N VAL A 45 -22.43 -1.98 -5.55
CA VAL A 45 -22.93 -3.08 -4.72
C VAL A 45 -23.66 -2.46 -3.54
N SER A 46 -24.99 -2.64 -3.47
CA SER A 46 -25.83 -2.01 -2.45
C SER A 46 -25.51 -2.53 -1.04
N ALA A 47 -25.81 -1.72 -0.02
CA ALA A 47 -25.76 -2.17 1.37
C ALA A 47 -26.58 -3.46 1.58
N GLY A 48 -26.03 -4.40 2.36
CA GLY A 48 -26.65 -5.71 2.61
C GLY A 48 -26.54 -6.72 1.44
N VAL A 49 -25.98 -6.32 0.30
CA VAL A 49 -25.79 -7.19 -0.87
C VAL A 49 -24.34 -7.64 -0.99
N THR A 50 -24.12 -8.88 -1.43
CA THR A 50 -22.80 -9.41 -1.77
C THR A 50 -22.63 -9.55 -3.28
N LEU A 51 -21.52 -9.01 -3.79
CA LEU A 51 -20.98 -9.37 -5.10
C LEU A 51 -19.81 -10.33 -4.91
N THR A 52 -19.91 -11.52 -5.51
CA THR A 52 -18.81 -12.49 -5.56
C THR A 52 -18.23 -12.55 -6.97
N ILE A 53 -16.93 -12.33 -7.13
CA ILE A 53 -16.21 -12.44 -8.40
C ILE A 53 -15.37 -13.72 -8.38
N LYS A 54 -15.69 -14.67 -9.26
CA LYS A 54 -15.10 -16.01 -9.29
C LYS A 54 -13.67 -16.03 -9.84
N PRO A 55 -12.86 -17.04 -9.48
CA PRO A 55 -11.51 -17.20 -10.00
C PRO A 55 -11.47 -17.13 -11.54
N GLY A 56 -10.44 -16.50 -12.10
CA GLY A 56 -10.25 -16.38 -13.54
C GLY A 56 -11.20 -15.41 -14.25
N ALA A 57 -12.10 -14.73 -13.54
CA ALA A 57 -12.96 -13.71 -14.14
C ALA A 57 -12.14 -12.53 -14.70
N ASN A 58 -12.61 -11.96 -15.81
CA ASN A 58 -12.02 -10.80 -16.46
C ASN A 58 -13.03 -9.65 -16.51
N ILE A 59 -12.75 -8.60 -15.74
CA ILE A 59 -13.60 -7.43 -15.58
C ILE A 59 -12.98 -6.28 -16.37
N THR A 60 -13.72 -5.80 -17.36
CA THR A 60 -13.32 -4.67 -18.21
C THR A 60 -14.16 -3.44 -17.84
N VAL A 61 -13.54 -2.33 -17.47
CA VAL A 61 -14.23 -1.17 -16.89
C VAL A 61 -14.08 0.07 -17.77
N ALA A 62 -15.17 0.76 -18.09
CA ALA A 62 -15.13 2.00 -18.86
C ALA A 62 -14.24 3.06 -18.17
N PRO A 63 -13.55 3.93 -18.93
CA PRO A 63 -12.81 5.05 -18.35
C PRO A 63 -13.68 5.88 -17.41
N ASN A 64 -13.11 6.34 -16.31
CA ASN A 64 -13.77 7.07 -15.21
C ASN A 64 -14.86 6.31 -14.44
N ALA A 65 -15.22 5.08 -14.84
CA ALA A 65 -16.17 4.27 -14.08
C ALA A 65 -15.51 3.61 -12.87
N CYS A 66 -16.27 3.43 -11.80
CA CYS A 66 -15.84 2.79 -10.56
C CYS A 66 -16.66 1.53 -10.26
N LEU A 67 -16.05 0.58 -9.55
CA LEU A 67 -16.79 -0.42 -8.78
C LEU A 67 -16.91 0.09 -7.34
N ILE A 68 -18.11 0.52 -6.98
CA ILE A 68 -18.44 1.10 -5.67
C ILE A 68 -19.06 0.00 -4.81
N VAL A 69 -18.62 -0.11 -3.57
CA VAL A 69 -19.04 -1.13 -2.61
C VAL A 69 -19.61 -0.40 -1.40
N ASP A 70 -20.94 -0.43 -1.28
CA ASP A 70 -21.68 -0.06 -0.07
C ASP A 70 -22.10 -1.32 0.72
N GLY A 71 -22.11 -2.48 0.08
CA GLY A 71 -22.34 -3.80 0.67
C GLY A 71 -21.07 -4.60 0.90
N ASN A 72 -21.03 -5.82 0.38
CA ASN A 72 -19.91 -6.74 0.53
C ASN A 72 -19.33 -7.14 -0.84
N LEU A 73 -18.00 -7.09 -0.99
CA LEU A 73 -17.29 -7.56 -2.19
C LEU A 73 -16.38 -8.74 -1.85
N VAL A 74 -16.53 -9.85 -2.55
CA VAL A 74 -15.68 -11.04 -2.40
C VAL A 74 -15.04 -11.35 -3.75
N VAL A 75 -13.74 -11.06 -3.89
CA VAL A 75 -12.94 -11.45 -5.06
C VAL A 75 -12.16 -12.71 -4.74
N GLU A 76 -12.56 -13.81 -5.35
CA GLU A 76 -12.07 -15.17 -5.07
C GLU A 76 -10.99 -15.60 -6.06
N GLY A 77 -10.09 -14.70 -6.47
CA GLY A 77 -8.96 -15.08 -7.31
C GLY A 77 -8.10 -16.15 -6.62
N THR A 78 -7.33 -16.88 -7.43
CA THR A 78 -6.29 -17.79 -6.92
C THR A 78 -4.97 -17.49 -7.63
N SER A 79 -3.86 -18.03 -7.11
CA SER A 79 -2.55 -17.90 -7.77
C SER A 79 -2.52 -18.49 -9.19
N SER A 80 -3.30 -19.54 -9.47
CA SER A 80 -3.41 -20.16 -10.78
C SER A 80 -4.47 -19.52 -11.68
N GLN A 81 -5.48 -18.87 -11.09
CA GLN A 81 -6.58 -18.23 -11.80
C GLN A 81 -6.89 -16.85 -11.16
N PRO A 82 -5.99 -15.87 -11.33
CA PRO A 82 -6.22 -14.54 -10.77
C PRO A 82 -7.42 -13.87 -11.45
N VAL A 83 -8.14 -13.05 -10.70
CA VAL A 83 -9.17 -12.16 -11.28
C VAL A 83 -8.46 -10.97 -11.92
N VAL A 84 -8.80 -10.65 -13.16
CA VAL A 84 -8.22 -9.49 -13.85
C VAL A 84 -9.24 -8.38 -13.90
N MET A 85 -8.87 -7.17 -13.44
CA MET A 85 -9.66 -5.96 -13.57
C MET A 85 -8.85 -4.89 -14.30
N ASN A 86 -9.35 -4.45 -15.45
CA ASN A 86 -8.65 -3.52 -16.31
C ASN A 86 -9.63 -2.53 -16.93
N ARG A 87 -9.12 -1.37 -17.38
CA ARG A 87 -9.93 -0.46 -18.20
C ARG A 87 -10.29 -1.09 -19.56
N SER A 88 -11.38 -0.61 -20.14
CA SER A 88 -11.71 -0.81 -21.55
C SER A 88 -10.89 0.12 -22.45
N GLY A 89 -10.81 -0.23 -23.74
CA GLY A 89 -10.12 0.58 -24.75
C GLY A 89 -8.60 0.65 -24.58
N SER A 90 -7.97 1.68 -25.17
CA SER A 90 -6.51 1.85 -25.20
C SER A 90 -5.98 3.09 -24.46
N SER A 91 -6.84 3.99 -23.98
CA SER A 91 -6.46 5.20 -23.25
C SER A 91 -7.33 5.46 -22.01
N GLY A 92 -6.89 6.42 -21.19
CA GLY A 92 -7.55 6.80 -19.93
C GLY A 92 -7.28 5.82 -18.79
N VAL A 93 -7.99 6.02 -17.68
CA VAL A 93 -7.99 5.15 -16.51
C VAL A 93 -9.41 4.96 -16.00
N TRP A 94 -9.68 3.83 -15.34
CA TRP A 94 -10.91 3.65 -14.57
C TRP A 94 -10.69 4.08 -13.11
N GLY A 95 -11.77 4.30 -12.35
CA GLY A 95 -11.68 4.91 -11.01
C GLY A 95 -11.29 3.94 -9.89
N GLY A 96 -11.24 2.64 -10.16
CA GLY A 96 -10.86 1.61 -9.21
C GLY A 96 -12.01 1.03 -8.39
N ILE A 97 -11.64 0.27 -7.36
CA ILE A 97 -12.57 -0.31 -6.39
C ILE A 97 -12.69 0.66 -5.21
N ILE A 98 -13.92 0.99 -4.82
CA ILE A 98 -14.20 1.93 -3.75
C ILE A 98 -15.02 1.21 -2.67
N PHE A 99 -14.41 0.93 -1.54
CA PHE A 99 -15.10 0.52 -0.32
C PHE A 99 -15.52 1.77 0.46
N ASN A 100 -16.82 2.02 0.50
CA ASN A 100 -17.40 3.12 1.28
C ASN A 100 -17.61 2.70 2.75
N SER A 101 -17.91 3.68 3.61
CA SER A 101 -18.20 3.40 5.01
C SER A 101 -19.38 2.43 5.15
N GLY A 102 -19.26 1.49 6.09
CA GLY A 102 -20.25 0.43 6.30
C GLY A 102 -20.14 -0.77 5.36
N SER A 103 -19.32 -0.69 4.31
CA SER A 103 -19.05 -1.84 3.44
C SER A 103 -18.11 -2.86 4.10
N SER A 104 -17.95 -4.02 3.48
CA SER A 104 -16.97 -5.04 3.85
C SER A 104 -16.45 -5.76 2.61
N GLY A 105 -15.41 -6.58 2.78
CA GLY A 105 -15.00 -7.47 1.70
C GLY A 105 -13.60 -8.02 1.80
N THR A 106 -13.31 -8.88 0.84
CA THR A 106 -11.99 -9.49 0.62
C THR A 106 -11.64 -9.39 -0.85
N VAL A 107 -10.43 -8.92 -1.14
CA VAL A 107 -9.85 -8.92 -2.49
C VAL A 107 -8.62 -9.82 -2.46
N SER A 108 -8.72 -11.02 -3.05
CA SER A 108 -7.61 -11.98 -3.11
C SER A 108 -7.22 -12.28 -4.55
N TYR A 109 -5.90 -12.32 -4.81
CA TYR A 109 -5.32 -12.69 -6.11
C TYR A 109 -5.98 -11.98 -7.30
N ALA A 110 -6.08 -10.65 -7.19
CA ALA A 110 -6.57 -9.80 -8.27
C ALA A 110 -5.42 -9.05 -8.94
N THR A 111 -5.47 -8.91 -10.26
CA THR A 111 -4.62 -7.98 -11.02
C THR A 111 -5.45 -6.76 -11.40
N ILE A 112 -5.17 -5.63 -10.77
CA ILE A 112 -5.86 -4.34 -10.96
C ILE A 112 -4.92 -3.40 -11.70
N ARG A 113 -5.34 -2.90 -12.88
CA ARG A 113 -4.45 -2.08 -13.71
C ARG A 113 -5.16 -0.98 -14.50
N ASN A 114 -4.36 -0.01 -14.93
CA ASN A 114 -4.77 1.18 -15.69
C ASN A 114 -5.87 1.99 -14.97
N VAL A 115 -5.56 2.36 -13.74
CA VAL A 115 -6.52 2.85 -12.75
C VAL A 115 -6.09 4.22 -12.20
N SER A 116 -7.00 5.05 -11.71
CA SER A 116 -6.60 6.27 -10.99
C SER A 116 -6.08 5.89 -9.59
N LYS A 117 -6.94 5.29 -8.77
CA LYS A 117 -6.63 4.68 -7.48
C LYS A 117 -7.02 3.21 -7.52
N GLY A 118 -6.11 2.27 -7.26
CA GLY A 118 -6.41 0.84 -7.40
C GLY A 118 -7.55 0.39 -6.48
N ILE A 119 -7.36 0.55 -5.18
CA ILE A 119 -8.38 0.30 -4.16
C ILE A 119 -8.43 1.47 -3.19
N ARG A 120 -9.60 2.10 -3.07
CA ARG A 120 -9.90 3.12 -2.07
C ARG A 120 -10.77 2.54 -0.97
N VAL A 121 -10.37 2.76 0.28
CA VAL A 121 -11.08 2.29 1.48
C VAL A 121 -11.42 3.49 2.34
N THR A 122 -12.69 3.64 2.73
CA THR A 122 -13.14 4.74 3.59
C THR A 122 -13.90 4.18 4.79
N SER A 123 -13.36 4.36 6.00
CA SER A 123 -14.02 3.99 7.27
C SER A 123 -14.59 2.57 7.29
N THR A 124 -13.79 1.62 6.82
CA THR A 124 -14.07 0.17 6.81
C THR A 124 -12.73 -0.61 6.86
N ALA A 125 -12.79 -1.95 6.86
CA ALA A 125 -11.66 -2.85 7.08
C ALA A 125 -11.67 -4.09 6.15
N PRO A 126 -11.69 -3.93 4.81
CA PRO A 126 -11.54 -5.06 3.90
C PRO A 126 -10.15 -5.71 4.04
N THR A 127 -10.06 -6.99 3.67
CA THR A 127 -8.78 -7.68 3.50
C THR A 127 -8.36 -7.60 2.04
N ILE A 128 -7.17 -7.07 1.76
CA ILE A 128 -6.59 -6.95 0.43
C ILE A 128 -5.29 -7.74 0.42
N GLN A 129 -5.27 -8.85 -0.31
CA GLN A 129 -4.15 -9.78 -0.24
C GLN A 129 -3.75 -10.43 -1.56
N ASN A 130 -2.46 -10.70 -1.71
CA ASN A 130 -1.88 -11.38 -2.89
C ASN A 130 -2.28 -10.74 -4.24
N CYS A 131 -2.59 -9.45 -4.25
CA CYS A 131 -2.98 -8.74 -5.46
C CYS A 131 -1.78 -8.11 -6.17
N THR A 132 -1.91 -7.91 -7.48
CA THR A 132 -1.00 -7.09 -8.28
C THR A 132 -1.72 -5.79 -8.64
N ILE A 133 -1.17 -4.65 -8.26
CA ILE A 133 -1.71 -3.32 -8.59
C ILE A 133 -0.66 -2.53 -9.36
N GLU A 134 -0.97 -2.15 -10.59
CA GLU A 134 -0.01 -1.52 -11.49
C GLU A 134 -0.66 -0.48 -12.41
N SER A 135 0.15 0.35 -13.05
CA SER A 135 -0.32 1.40 -13.97
C SER A 135 -1.42 2.28 -13.33
N PHE A 136 -1.22 2.64 -12.06
CA PHE A 136 -2.07 3.60 -11.37
C PHE A 136 -1.54 5.02 -11.54
N THR A 137 -2.39 6.05 -11.47
CA THR A 137 -1.94 7.46 -11.61
C THR A 137 -1.79 8.19 -10.28
N GLU A 138 -2.47 7.75 -9.22
CA GLU A 138 -2.45 8.42 -7.91
C GLU A 138 -2.00 7.48 -6.79
N GLN A 139 -2.76 6.42 -6.50
CA GLN A 139 -2.40 5.44 -5.48
C GLN A 139 -2.68 4.00 -5.90
N GLY A 140 -1.83 3.06 -5.49
CA GLY A 140 -2.16 1.65 -5.59
C GLY A 140 -3.30 1.30 -4.63
N ILE A 141 -3.09 1.56 -3.34
CA ILE A 141 -4.09 1.40 -2.28
C ILE A 141 -4.17 2.70 -1.49
N TYR A 142 -5.37 3.21 -1.28
CA TYR A 142 -5.63 4.41 -0.47
C TYR A 142 -6.62 4.09 0.66
N VAL A 143 -6.18 4.20 1.90
CA VAL A 143 -7.01 3.99 3.10
C VAL A 143 -7.29 5.33 3.77
N ILE A 144 -8.55 5.59 4.07
CA ILE A 144 -9.02 6.78 4.77
C ILE A 144 -9.81 6.34 6.00
N ASN A 145 -9.31 6.66 7.19
CA ASN A 145 -9.89 6.26 8.48
C ASN A 145 -10.32 4.78 8.54
N GLY A 146 -9.56 3.87 7.91
CA GLY A 146 -9.90 2.46 7.73
C GLY A 146 -8.89 1.51 8.37
N ASN A 147 -9.34 0.32 8.75
CA ASN A 147 -8.55 -0.67 9.50
C ASN A 147 -8.29 -1.95 8.68
N SER A 148 -8.01 -1.79 7.38
CA SER A 148 -7.79 -2.89 6.45
C SER A 148 -6.63 -3.80 6.86
N LYS A 149 -6.63 -5.02 6.30
CA LYS A 149 -5.43 -5.86 6.25
C LYS A 149 -4.88 -5.82 4.84
N ILE A 150 -3.68 -5.28 4.66
CA ILE A 150 -3.00 -5.13 3.37
C ILE A 150 -1.81 -6.08 3.38
N LEU A 151 -1.98 -7.25 2.78
CA LEU A 151 -1.08 -8.38 2.96
C LEU A 151 -0.49 -8.84 1.63
N THR A 152 0.84 -9.01 1.55
CA THR A 152 1.50 -9.73 0.45
C THR A 152 1.13 -9.26 -0.98
N ASN A 153 0.80 -7.98 -1.14
CA ASN A 153 0.48 -7.41 -2.46
C ASN A 153 1.76 -6.97 -3.20
N THR A 154 1.73 -7.02 -4.52
CA THR A 154 2.75 -6.45 -5.39
C THR A 154 2.21 -5.17 -6.03
N ILE A 155 2.85 -4.03 -5.77
CA ILE A 155 2.40 -2.72 -6.24
C ILE A 155 3.53 -2.08 -7.06
N ASN A 156 3.22 -1.68 -8.29
CA ASN A 156 4.18 -1.12 -9.22
C ASN A 156 3.71 0.23 -9.76
N GLY A 157 4.36 1.30 -9.29
CA GLY A 157 4.11 2.68 -9.72
C GLY A 157 4.96 3.12 -10.91
N TRP A 158 5.68 2.23 -11.59
CA TRP A 158 6.48 2.63 -12.75
C TRP A 158 5.61 2.87 -13.98
N SER A 159 5.60 4.09 -14.51
CA SER A 159 4.83 4.46 -15.71
C SER A 159 5.47 4.03 -17.04
N GLY A 160 6.72 3.53 -17.01
CA GLY A 160 7.54 3.31 -18.20
C GLY A 160 8.66 4.35 -18.34
N SER A 161 8.47 5.57 -17.81
CA SER A 161 9.44 6.67 -17.91
C SER A 161 9.72 7.37 -16.58
N ALA A 162 8.78 7.33 -15.64
CA ALA A 162 8.91 7.95 -14.33
C ALA A 162 8.18 7.16 -13.24
N ARG A 163 8.58 7.42 -12.00
CA ARG A 163 7.82 7.01 -10.82
C ARG A 163 6.52 7.78 -10.75
N VAL A 164 5.41 7.12 -10.41
CA VAL A 164 4.13 7.79 -10.19
C VAL A 164 3.51 7.42 -8.85
N GLY A 165 2.77 8.38 -8.28
CA GLY A 165 1.89 8.15 -7.16
C GLY A 165 2.54 7.57 -5.89
N THR A 166 1.66 7.05 -5.03
CA THR A 166 2.04 6.32 -3.81
C THR A 166 1.55 4.89 -3.90
N GLY A 167 2.39 3.90 -3.57
CA GLY A 167 1.97 2.50 -3.59
C GLY A 167 0.85 2.22 -2.60
N ILE A 168 1.09 2.47 -1.32
CA ILE A 168 0.10 2.38 -0.24
C ILE A 168 0.08 3.71 0.51
N TYR A 169 -1.05 4.41 0.46
CA TYR A 169 -1.28 5.63 1.21
C TYR A 169 -2.34 5.42 2.28
N VAL A 170 -2.06 5.88 3.49
CA VAL A 170 -2.95 5.76 4.64
C VAL A 170 -3.14 7.12 5.28
N ASP A 171 -4.35 7.65 5.16
CA ASP A 171 -4.85 8.81 5.89
C ASP A 171 -5.87 8.39 6.97
N ASN A 172 -5.34 7.92 8.09
CA ASN A 172 -6.13 7.58 9.28
C ASN A 172 -5.98 8.64 10.38
N SER A 173 -5.70 9.89 10.01
CA SER A 173 -5.44 10.98 10.96
C SER A 173 -6.64 11.26 11.88
N GLY A 174 -7.85 10.83 11.51
CA GLY A 174 -9.06 10.91 12.32
C GLY A 174 -9.25 9.78 13.33
N LEU A 175 -8.36 8.77 13.39
CA LEU A 175 -8.47 7.64 14.30
C LEU A 175 -7.57 7.82 15.54
N GLY A 176 -8.14 7.63 16.74
CA GLY A 176 -7.37 7.61 18.00
C GLY A 176 -6.53 6.33 18.19
N SER A 177 -6.94 5.23 17.56
CA SER A 177 -6.21 3.96 17.50
C SER A 177 -6.54 3.22 16.21
N SER A 178 -5.68 2.30 15.80
CA SER A 178 -5.76 1.64 14.50
C SER A 178 -5.37 0.16 14.63
N THR A 179 -6.14 -0.70 13.98
CA THR A 179 -5.80 -2.13 13.79
C THR A 179 -5.30 -2.41 12.38
N LEU A 180 -4.94 -1.37 11.62
CA LEU A 180 -4.41 -1.50 10.27
C LEU A 180 -3.12 -2.35 10.27
N GLU A 181 -3.10 -3.35 9.40
CA GLU A 181 -1.94 -4.23 9.18
C GLU A 181 -1.43 -4.04 7.73
N ILE A 182 -0.16 -3.63 7.59
CA ILE A 182 0.56 -3.55 6.31
C ILE A 182 1.75 -4.49 6.39
N THR A 183 1.58 -5.70 5.86
CA THR A 183 2.53 -6.79 6.06
C THR A 183 2.91 -7.50 4.76
N GLY A 184 4.20 -7.70 4.52
CA GLY A 184 4.67 -8.57 3.43
C GLY A 184 4.49 -8.00 2.02
N ASN A 185 4.12 -6.72 1.87
CA ASN A 185 3.88 -6.13 0.55
C ASN A 185 5.19 -5.80 -0.16
N THR A 186 5.21 -5.93 -1.48
CA THR A 186 6.30 -5.46 -2.34
C THR A 186 5.84 -4.22 -3.09
N VAL A 187 6.52 -3.09 -2.91
CA VAL A 187 6.19 -1.84 -3.60
C VAL A 187 7.41 -1.29 -4.31
N LYS A 188 7.30 -0.99 -5.61
CA LYS A 188 8.39 -0.40 -6.39
C LYS A 188 7.90 0.61 -7.41
N GLY A 189 8.85 1.36 -7.97
CA GLY A 189 8.61 2.29 -9.06
C GLY A 189 7.68 3.45 -8.68
N SER A 190 7.34 3.65 -7.41
CA SER A 190 6.42 4.69 -6.95
C SER A 190 7.20 5.92 -6.47
N VAL A 191 6.57 7.10 -6.47
CA VAL A 191 7.21 8.27 -5.84
C VAL A 191 7.41 7.97 -4.36
N VAL A 192 6.34 7.52 -3.70
CA VAL A 192 6.42 6.99 -2.33
C VAL A 192 5.95 5.53 -2.33
N GLY A 193 6.70 4.64 -1.68
CA GLY A 193 6.30 3.24 -1.55
C GLY A 193 5.11 3.11 -0.62
N ILE A 194 5.33 3.43 0.66
CA ILE A 194 4.30 3.44 1.70
C ILE A 194 4.32 4.78 2.41
N ASP A 195 3.17 5.44 2.51
CA ASP A 195 2.99 6.68 3.28
C ASP A 195 1.86 6.50 4.29
N VAL A 196 2.17 6.74 5.57
CA VAL A 196 1.27 6.52 6.70
C VAL A 196 1.24 7.77 7.58
N THR A 197 0.09 8.45 7.61
CA THR A 197 -0.12 9.68 8.40
C THR A 197 -0.79 9.47 9.76
N ALA A 198 -0.80 8.23 10.26
CA ALA A 198 -1.67 7.81 11.35
C ALA A 198 -1.17 6.57 12.11
N PRO A 199 -1.73 6.23 13.28
CA PRO A 199 -1.38 5.00 13.99
C PRO A 199 -1.57 3.75 13.11
N VAL A 200 -0.67 2.79 13.28
CA VAL A 200 -0.74 1.45 12.67
C VAL A 200 -0.48 0.39 13.73
N LEU A 201 -1.12 -0.76 13.60
CA LEU A 201 -0.82 -1.91 14.45
C LEU A 201 0.44 -2.61 13.96
N LYS A 202 0.58 -2.78 12.63
CA LYS A 202 1.72 -3.41 12.00
C LYS A 202 2.11 -2.71 10.71
N LEU A 203 3.38 -2.30 10.63
CA LEU A 203 4.04 -1.92 9.39
C LEU A 203 5.34 -2.73 9.29
N GLU A 204 5.23 -3.95 8.78
CA GLU A 204 6.32 -4.91 8.89
C GLU A 204 6.51 -5.84 7.70
N GLN A 205 7.74 -6.33 7.52
CA GLN A 205 8.07 -7.34 6.51
C GLN A 205 7.79 -6.88 5.07
N ASN A 206 7.64 -5.58 4.82
CA ASN A 206 7.44 -5.05 3.48
C ASN A 206 8.78 -4.90 2.76
N THR A 207 8.77 -5.06 1.44
CA THR A 207 9.92 -4.85 0.56
C THR A 207 9.65 -3.65 -0.36
N LEU A 208 10.46 -2.61 -0.24
CA LEU A 208 10.31 -1.35 -0.96
C LEU A 208 11.47 -1.22 -1.94
N GLY A 209 11.21 -1.45 -3.23
CA GLY A 209 12.23 -1.57 -4.26
C GLY A 209 12.66 -3.02 -4.53
N THR A 210 13.78 -3.22 -5.22
CA THR A 210 14.28 -4.54 -5.61
C THR A 210 15.78 -4.63 -5.39
N PHE A 211 16.21 -5.59 -4.58
CA PHE A 211 17.63 -5.84 -4.32
C PHE A 211 18.41 -6.14 -5.61
N GLY A 212 19.64 -5.62 -5.70
CA GLY A 212 20.54 -5.85 -6.85
C GLY A 212 20.10 -5.20 -8.16
N THR A 213 18.90 -4.60 -8.20
CA THR A 213 18.41 -3.83 -9.35
C THR A 213 18.22 -2.40 -8.89
N TYR A 214 19.28 -1.60 -8.94
CA TYR A 214 19.34 -0.24 -8.41
C TYR A 214 19.01 0.80 -9.49
N THR A 215 17.79 0.76 -10.02
CA THR A 215 17.30 1.65 -11.07
C THR A 215 16.08 2.43 -10.59
N THR A 216 15.75 3.54 -11.25
CA THR A 216 14.55 4.34 -10.92
C THR A 216 13.25 3.54 -11.04
N ALA A 217 13.17 2.59 -11.98
CA ALA A 217 12.02 1.72 -12.20
C ALA A 217 11.84 0.64 -11.13
N SER A 218 12.94 0.22 -10.50
CA SER A 218 12.98 -0.85 -9.51
C SER A 218 13.04 -0.35 -8.08
N SER A 219 13.02 0.95 -7.85
CA SER A 219 13.08 1.59 -6.52
C SER A 219 12.03 2.69 -6.40
N ASN A 220 11.80 3.14 -5.17
CA ASN A 220 10.91 4.28 -4.89
C ASN A 220 11.75 5.53 -4.56
N ALA A 221 11.19 6.74 -4.73
CA ALA A 221 11.89 7.95 -4.27
C ALA A 221 11.89 8.02 -2.74
N TYR A 222 10.83 7.54 -2.11
CA TYR A 222 10.74 7.31 -0.68
C TYR A 222 10.26 5.88 -0.47
N GLY A 223 11.00 5.07 0.28
CA GLY A 223 10.57 3.73 0.63
C GLY A 223 9.35 3.77 1.55
N ILE A 224 9.54 4.31 2.74
CA ILE A 224 8.50 4.50 3.75
C ILE A 224 8.53 5.95 4.25
N VAL A 225 7.37 6.61 4.25
CA VAL A 225 7.13 7.87 4.95
C VAL A 225 6.20 7.58 6.13
N PHE A 226 6.64 7.90 7.35
CA PHE A 226 5.93 7.56 8.57
C PHE A 226 5.66 8.81 9.43
N ALA A 227 4.49 9.40 9.21
CA ALA A 227 3.93 10.50 10.01
C ALA A 227 3.06 9.98 11.18
N GLY A 228 2.81 8.68 11.27
CA GLY A 228 2.03 8.04 12.34
C GLY A 228 2.74 7.87 13.69
N VAL A 229 2.12 7.11 14.60
CA VAL A 229 2.71 6.63 15.85
C VAL A 229 2.78 5.10 15.83
N GLY A 230 3.78 4.52 16.50
CA GLY A 230 4.01 3.08 16.52
C GLY A 230 5.38 2.68 15.98
N THR A 231 5.49 1.43 15.51
CA THR A 231 6.77 0.83 15.14
C THR A 231 6.80 0.43 13.67
N VAL A 232 7.88 0.80 12.98
CA VAL A 232 8.25 0.33 11.65
C VAL A 232 9.30 -0.77 11.83
N THR A 233 8.97 -2.02 11.51
CA THR A 233 9.86 -3.15 11.85
C THR A 233 10.05 -4.16 10.74
N ASN A 234 11.23 -4.78 10.62
CA ASN A 234 11.48 -5.87 9.68
C ASN A 234 11.23 -5.52 8.20
N ASN A 235 11.25 -4.23 7.81
CA ASN A 235 11.08 -3.83 6.42
C ASN A 235 12.42 -3.81 5.70
N LYS A 236 12.39 -4.01 4.38
CA LYS A 236 13.57 -3.93 3.50
C LYS A 236 13.34 -2.81 2.50
N THR A 237 14.22 -1.84 2.43
CA THR A 237 14.17 -0.76 1.45
C THR A 237 15.42 -0.79 0.58
N TYR A 238 15.23 -0.71 -0.73
CA TYR A 238 16.28 -0.73 -1.75
C TYR A 238 16.14 0.51 -2.65
N GLY A 239 17.17 1.35 -2.65
CA GLY A 239 17.20 2.60 -3.39
C GLY A 239 17.90 2.52 -4.74
N ASP A 240 18.20 3.70 -5.27
CA ASP A 240 19.00 3.94 -6.48
C ASP A 240 20.19 4.87 -6.23
N ASN A 241 20.44 5.23 -4.97
CA ASN A 241 21.47 6.16 -4.50
C ASN A 241 21.47 7.55 -5.16
N THR A 242 20.33 8.01 -5.69
CA THR A 242 20.17 9.35 -6.27
C THR A 242 19.19 10.21 -5.47
N ASN A 243 17.91 10.19 -5.82
CA ASN A 243 16.84 10.86 -5.08
C ASN A 243 15.97 9.82 -4.37
N SER A 244 16.62 8.87 -3.68
CA SER A 244 15.95 7.79 -2.96
C SER A 244 16.24 7.87 -1.46
N TRP A 245 15.20 7.85 -0.64
CA TRP A 245 15.25 7.76 0.81
C TRP A 245 14.62 6.44 1.28
N GLY A 246 15.25 5.74 2.22
CA GLY A 246 14.74 4.45 2.71
C GLY A 246 13.53 4.64 3.61
N ILE A 247 13.75 5.23 4.78
CA ILE A 247 12.69 5.57 5.75
C ILE A 247 12.77 7.05 6.10
N SER A 248 11.65 7.76 6.00
CA SER A 248 11.49 9.13 6.46
C SER A 248 10.50 9.19 7.61
N LEU A 249 10.98 9.56 8.80
CA LEU A 249 10.13 9.83 9.95
C LEU A 249 9.72 11.29 9.90
N ALA A 250 8.45 11.53 9.59
CA ALA A 250 7.91 12.89 9.51
C ALA A 250 7.58 13.43 10.91
N ALA A 251 7.82 14.73 11.08
CA ALA A 251 7.73 15.40 12.37
C ALA A 251 6.34 15.29 13.02
N ASN A 252 6.27 14.72 14.22
CA ASN A 252 5.08 14.73 15.06
C ASN A 252 5.43 14.59 16.55
N THR A 253 4.48 14.87 17.45
CA THR A 253 4.68 14.78 18.91
C THR A 253 4.53 13.36 19.49
N GLY A 254 4.36 12.34 18.65
CA GLY A 254 4.09 10.97 19.08
C GLY A 254 5.34 10.10 19.11
N THR A 255 5.26 8.98 19.83
CA THR A 255 6.38 8.03 19.90
C THR A 255 6.48 7.19 18.63
N LYS A 256 7.65 7.17 18.01
CA LYS A 256 7.98 6.36 16.83
C LYS A 256 9.15 5.45 17.13
N SER A 257 9.13 4.23 16.62
CA SER A 257 10.31 3.37 16.66
C SER A 257 10.58 2.73 15.31
N THR A 258 11.86 2.59 14.96
CA THR A 258 12.29 1.77 13.82
C THR A 258 13.20 0.67 14.32
N THR A 259 12.90 -0.59 14.00
CA THR A 259 13.73 -1.71 14.43
C THR A 259 13.84 -2.82 13.41
N PHE A 260 14.99 -3.48 13.33
CA PHE A 260 15.21 -4.62 12.42
C PHE A 260 14.94 -4.33 10.93
N ASN A 261 14.98 -3.07 10.51
CA ASN A 261 14.84 -2.74 9.09
C ASN A 261 16.20 -2.83 8.39
N LEU A 262 16.18 -3.21 7.12
CA LEU A 262 17.32 -3.15 6.21
C LEU A 262 17.10 -1.99 5.24
N LEU A 263 18.04 -1.05 5.19
CA LEU A 263 17.99 0.12 4.31
C LEU A 263 19.25 0.14 3.46
N ASP A 264 19.08 -0.17 2.18
CA ASP A 264 20.19 -0.43 1.27
C ASP A 264 20.15 0.46 0.02
N HIS A 265 21.31 1.01 -0.35
CA HIS A 265 21.52 1.71 -1.61
C HIS A 265 20.66 2.97 -1.81
N HIS A 266 20.40 3.73 -0.74
CA HIS A 266 19.70 5.01 -0.79
C HIS A 266 20.66 6.20 -0.76
N ASN A 267 20.23 7.37 -1.23
CA ASN A 267 20.96 8.60 -0.95
C ASN A 267 20.92 8.90 0.57
N ILE A 268 19.77 8.69 1.20
CA ILE A 268 19.62 8.71 2.65
C ILE A 268 18.92 7.43 3.10
N GLY A 269 19.56 6.61 3.93
CA GLY A 269 18.97 5.41 4.49
C GLY A 269 17.75 5.76 5.35
N LEU A 270 17.98 6.41 6.48
CA LEU A 270 16.90 6.94 7.34
C LEU A 270 17.10 8.42 7.63
N VAL A 271 16.00 9.18 7.57
CA VAL A 271 15.95 10.56 8.06
C VAL A 271 14.88 10.69 9.14
N ASP A 272 15.26 11.34 10.22
CA ASP A 272 14.38 11.85 11.25
C ASP A 272 14.25 13.37 11.06
N ASN A 273 13.02 13.82 10.78
CA ASN A 273 12.72 15.24 10.56
C ASN A 273 12.29 16.00 11.84
N GLY A 274 12.36 15.36 13.02
CA GLY A 274 12.32 16.01 14.33
C GLY A 274 10.95 16.15 15.02
N PHE A 275 10.94 16.68 16.24
CA PHE A 275 9.84 16.84 17.20
C PHE A 275 9.24 15.57 17.81
N GLN A 276 9.83 14.39 17.60
CA GLN A 276 9.34 13.10 18.11
C GLN A 276 10.23 12.48 19.19
N ASN A 277 9.62 11.60 20.00
CA ASN A 277 10.32 10.71 20.91
C ASN A 277 10.37 9.28 20.34
N GLY A 278 11.33 8.48 20.81
CA GLY A 278 11.35 7.04 20.55
C GLY A 278 12.75 6.51 20.22
N SER A 279 12.81 5.44 19.42
CA SER A 279 14.04 4.67 19.24
C SER A 279 14.30 4.21 17.80
N ILE A 280 15.54 4.32 17.36
CA ILE A 280 16.05 3.74 16.11
C ILE A 280 17.06 2.67 16.51
N SER A 281 16.65 1.41 16.50
CA SER A 281 17.45 0.33 17.09
C SER A 281 17.57 -0.89 16.21
N ARG A 282 18.73 -1.55 16.16
CA ARG A 282 18.88 -2.83 15.45
C ARG A 282 18.53 -2.79 13.97
N ASN A 283 18.68 -1.63 13.32
CA ASN A 283 18.55 -1.51 11.88
C ASN A 283 19.90 -1.75 11.21
N THR A 284 19.87 -2.20 9.95
CA THR A 284 21.05 -2.34 9.10
C THR A 284 20.97 -1.32 7.98
N PHE A 285 22.01 -0.50 7.86
CA PHE A 285 22.20 0.50 6.82
C PHE A 285 23.36 0.06 5.95
N SER A 286 23.14 -0.17 4.65
CA SER A 286 24.20 -0.60 3.73
C SER A 286 24.22 0.23 2.45
N ASN A 287 25.42 0.55 1.95
CA ASN A 287 25.61 1.19 0.63
C ASN A 287 24.87 2.53 0.43
N ASN A 288 24.51 3.24 1.50
CA ASN A 288 23.79 4.51 1.38
C ASN A 288 24.78 5.68 1.29
N GLY A 289 24.41 6.76 0.58
CA GLY A 289 25.16 8.02 0.62
C GLY A 289 25.31 8.54 2.06
N THR A 290 24.18 8.62 2.77
CA THR A 290 24.08 8.86 4.22
C THR A 290 23.30 7.73 4.87
N GLY A 291 23.86 7.06 5.88
CA GLY A 291 23.17 5.96 6.58
C GLY A 291 21.95 6.45 7.38
N PHE A 292 22.19 7.36 8.33
CA PHE A 292 21.15 7.92 9.20
C PHE A 292 21.39 9.42 9.42
N ASN A 293 20.33 10.23 9.31
CA ASN A 293 20.32 11.66 9.59
C ASN A 293 19.24 12.00 10.64
N ASN A 294 19.62 12.68 11.72
CA ASN A 294 18.74 13.10 12.81
C ASN A 294 18.69 14.62 12.93
N SER A 295 17.53 15.25 12.74
CA SER A 295 17.43 16.71 12.75
C SER A 295 17.24 17.37 14.11
N ASP A 296 16.77 16.67 15.16
CA ASP A 296 16.40 17.29 16.45
C ASP A 296 17.12 16.73 17.68
N GLY A 297 17.74 15.54 17.57
CA GLY A 297 18.45 14.89 18.65
C GLY A 297 17.58 14.36 19.79
N TRP A 298 16.28 14.07 19.59
CA TRP A 298 15.41 13.48 20.63
C TRP A 298 15.19 11.97 20.51
N MET A 299 15.37 11.42 19.31
CA MET A 299 15.35 9.97 19.09
C MET A 299 16.59 9.29 19.68
N THR A 300 16.38 8.26 20.50
CA THR A 300 17.46 7.37 20.96
C THR A 300 17.87 6.46 19.81
N ALA A 301 19.16 6.20 19.62
CA ALA A 301 19.57 5.33 18.54
C ALA A 301 20.74 4.42 18.92
N ASN A 302 20.49 3.11 18.92
CA ASN A 302 21.37 2.12 19.53
C ASN A 302 21.40 0.79 18.78
N GLU A 303 22.51 0.06 18.85
CA GLU A 303 22.64 -1.28 18.25
C GLU A 303 22.36 -1.35 16.73
N ASN A 304 22.59 -0.26 15.98
CA ASN A 304 22.45 -0.26 14.53
C ASN A 304 23.76 -0.65 13.85
N ASN A 305 23.67 -1.27 12.68
CA ASN A 305 24.82 -1.66 11.87
C ASN A 305 24.93 -0.78 10.62
N PHE A 306 26.09 -0.20 10.37
CA PHE A 306 26.38 0.60 9.19
C PHE A 306 27.53 -0.03 8.40
N TRP A 307 27.27 -0.34 7.13
CA TRP A 307 28.21 -0.96 6.19
C TRP A 307 28.31 -0.12 4.91
N ASP A 308 29.51 0.27 4.48
CA ASP A 308 29.72 0.96 3.20
C ASP A 308 28.89 2.26 3.04
N ASN A 309 28.77 3.05 4.10
CA ASN A 309 28.07 4.34 4.06
C ASN A 309 29.07 5.50 4.18
N PRO A 310 29.41 6.22 3.09
CA PRO A 310 30.48 7.22 3.09
C PRO A 310 30.25 8.38 4.06
N SER A 311 29.00 8.82 4.19
CA SER A 311 28.59 9.79 5.21
C SER A 311 27.89 9.06 6.35
N THR A 312 28.67 8.54 7.29
CA THR A 312 28.20 8.05 8.59
C THR A 312 28.63 9.02 9.66
N THR A 313 27.89 10.12 9.78
CA THR A 313 27.90 10.90 11.00
C THR A 313 26.47 11.03 11.43
N TYR A 314 26.17 10.49 12.61
CA TYR A 314 25.14 11.04 13.48
C TYR A 314 25.26 12.56 13.42
N ASN A 315 24.51 13.21 12.55
CA ASN A 315 24.49 14.67 12.49
C ASN A 315 23.55 15.13 13.59
N ILE A 316 23.90 14.84 14.85
CA ILE A 316 23.22 15.40 16.00
C ILE A 316 23.55 16.89 15.95
N ALA A 317 22.62 17.70 15.46
CA ALA A 317 22.68 19.13 15.74
C ALA A 317 22.71 19.28 17.27
N ASN A 318 23.86 19.70 17.81
CA ASN A 318 24.09 19.95 19.23
C ASN A 318 23.06 20.95 19.80
N VAL A 319 21.94 20.46 20.31
CA VAL A 319 20.96 21.28 21.07
C VAL A 319 20.29 20.49 22.20
N SER A 320 21.05 19.84 23.08
CA SER A 320 20.76 19.88 24.54
C SER A 320 21.86 19.19 25.36
N THR A 321 22.01 19.61 26.61
CA THR A 321 22.93 19.06 27.62
C THR A 321 22.53 17.67 28.16
N SER A 322 21.52 17.04 27.56
CA SER A 322 21.07 15.67 27.82
C SER A 322 21.02 14.91 26.50
N CYS A 323 22.19 14.54 25.98
CA CYS A 323 22.28 13.79 24.72
C CYS A 323 21.57 12.43 24.89
N PRO A 324 20.72 12.00 23.94
CA PRO A 324 20.17 10.64 23.94
C PRO A 324 21.29 9.59 23.94
N ASP A 325 20.95 8.37 24.36
CA ASP A 325 21.87 7.24 24.33
C ASP A 325 22.14 6.83 22.87
N HIS A 326 23.43 6.87 22.48
CA HIS A 326 23.93 6.57 21.14
C HIS A 326 24.94 5.41 21.12
N THR A 327 24.80 4.46 22.05
CA THR A 327 25.76 3.37 22.27
C THR A 327 25.59 2.17 21.33
N ASN A 328 26.65 1.35 21.22
CA ASN A 328 26.68 0.04 20.57
C ASN A 328 26.33 0.00 19.06
N ASN A 329 26.53 1.10 18.33
CA ASN A 329 26.40 1.10 16.87
C ASN A 329 27.69 0.57 16.22
N TYR A 330 27.58 -0.38 15.29
CA TYR A 330 28.72 -0.93 14.53
C TYR A 330 28.96 -0.14 13.24
N LEU A 331 30.20 0.30 13.02
CA LEU A 331 30.62 1.06 11.85
C LEU A 331 31.72 0.26 11.12
N GLU A 332 31.44 -0.21 9.91
CA GLU A 332 32.48 -0.68 8.98
C GLU A 332 32.61 0.33 7.84
N SER A 333 33.85 0.82 7.66
CA SER A 333 34.24 1.83 6.66
C SER A 333 34.68 1.20 5.35
#